data_AF-D2ZN25-F1
#
_entry.id   AF-D2ZN25-F1
#
_cell.length_a   1.000
_cell.length_b   1.000
_cell.length_c   1.000
_cell.angle_alpha   90.00
_cell.angle_beta   90.00
_cell.angle_gamma   90.00
#
_symmetry.space_group_name_H-M   'P 1'
#
loop_
_entity.id
_entity.type
_entity.pdbx_description
1 polymer ?
#
loop_
_entity_poly.entity_id
_entity_poly.type
_entity_poly.pdbx_seq_one_letter_code
_entity_poly.pdbx_strand_id
1 'polypeptide(L)'
;MAFEEMIKKALDESRNNCRLGDTLEEVQEIQNYIKNAEKIYIPNKNGIKVDVLNKVLREYNLPSAKILQINTNEADSNRSPAFAKAIMALDVCDADLIIARGRLGLPGSGSLLLFVDNKGRILTCGTSPSHAISQKTLEDAVYEEANEALQKIGFRKEG
;
A
#
# COMPACT_ATOMS: atom_id res chain seq x y z
N MET A 1 -2.92 -14.88 -12.43
CA MET A 1 -2.16 -15.18 -13.66
C MET A 1 -1.88 -13.93 -14.48
N ALA A 2 -2.82 -12.96 -14.57
CA ALA A 2 -2.57 -11.72 -15.31
C ALA A 2 -1.30 -10.98 -14.82
N PHE A 3 -1.14 -10.80 -13.50
CA PHE A 3 0.07 -10.20 -12.94
C PHE A 3 1.35 -10.99 -13.23
N GLU A 4 1.31 -12.32 -13.14
CA GLU A 4 2.50 -13.15 -13.35
C GLU A 4 3.06 -13.02 -14.77
N GLU A 5 2.19 -13.04 -15.78
CA GLU A 5 2.61 -12.87 -17.19
C GLU A 5 3.07 -11.44 -17.48
N MET A 6 2.39 -10.44 -16.92
CA MET A 6 2.78 -9.03 -17.01
C MET A 6 4.18 -8.80 -16.43
N ILE A 7 4.44 -9.31 -15.21
CA ILE A 7 5.76 -9.20 -14.55
C ILE A 7 6.82 -9.93 -15.38
N LYS A 8 6.52 -11.14 -15.87
CA LYS A 8 7.45 -11.92 -16.69
C LYS A 8 7.84 -11.15 -17.96
N LYS A 9 6.86 -10.57 -18.68
CA LYS A 9 7.11 -9.74 -19.87
C LYS A 9 8.03 -8.56 -19.54
N ALA A 10 7.75 -7.81 -18.48
CA ALA A 10 8.58 -6.68 -18.07
C ALA A 10 10.02 -7.08 -17.68
N LEU A 11 10.18 -8.26 -17.06
CA LEU A 11 11.49 -8.82 -16.73
C LEU A 11 12.28 -9.25 -17.97
N ASP A 12 11.61 -9.87 -18.95
CA ASP A 12 12.22 -10.23 -20.23
C ASP A 12 12.64 -8.98 -21.01
N GLU A 13 11.82 -7.93 -21.03
CA GLU A 13 12.18 -6.62 -21.61
C GLU A 13 13.41 -6.00 -20.93
N SER A 14 13.45 -6.05 -19.60
CA SER A 14 14.57 -5.54 -18.81
C SER A 14 15.85 -6.32 -19.07
N ARG A 15 15.75 -7.66 -19.11
CA ARG A 15 16.89 -8.55 -19.43
C ARG A 15 17.46 -8.29 -20.81
N ASN A 16 16.62 -7.91 -21.76
CA ASN A 16 17.00 -7.60 -23.14
C ASN A 16 17.36 -6.11 -23.36
N ASN A 17 17.41 -5.30 -22.29
CA ASN A 17 17.65 -3.85 -22.33
C ASN A 17 16.70 -3.08 -23.26
N CYS A 18 15.46 -3.56 -23.44
CA CYS A 18 14.45 -2.90 -24.25
C CYS A 18 13.27 -2.34 -23.45
N ARG A 19 13.35 -2.38 -22.11
CA ARG A 19 12.39 -1.75 -21.21
C ARG A 19 12.55 -0.23 -21.27
N LEU A 20 11.48 0.48 -21.64
CA LEU A 20 11.48 1.95 -21.79
C LEU A 20 10.71 2.69 -20.68
N GLY A 21 10.22 1.97 -19.67
CA GLY A 21 9.39 2.50 -18.60
C GLY A 21 8.10 1.69 -18.44
N ASP A 22 7.24 2.14 -17.54
CA ASP A 22 5.96 1.49 -17.27
C ASP A 22 4.95 1.69 -18.41
N THR A 23 4.05 0.73 -18.54
CA THR A 23 3.01 0.69 -19.56
C THR A 23 1.63 0.95 -18.96
N LEU A 24 0.69 1.41 -19.80
CA LEU A 24 -0.70 1.58 -19.37
C LEU A 24 -1.36 0.24 -19.01
N GLU A 25 -0.96 -0.86 -19.66
CA GLU A 25 -1.42 -2.21 -19.33
C GLU A 25 -1.06 -2.58 -17.89
N GLU A 26 0.18 -2.29 -17.47
CA GLU A 26 0.61 -2.56 -16.09
C GLU A 26 -0.16 -1.76 -15.04
N VAL A 27 -0.39 -0.47 -15.32
CA VAL A 27 -1.18 0.38 -14.43
C VAL A 27 -2.63 -0.13 -14.35
N GLN A 28 -3.23 -0.53 -15.47
CA GLN A 28 -4.59 -1.06 -15.51
C GLN A 28 -4.73 -2.36 -14.72
N GLU A 29 -3.77 -3.27 -14.82
CA GLU A 29 -3.77 -4.51 -14.02
C GLU A 29 -3.68 -4.22 -12.51
N ILE A 30 -2.85 -3.26 -12.10
CA ILE A 30 -2.78 -2.82 -10.70
C ILE A 30 -4.12 -2.25 -10.23
N GLN A 31 -4.73 -1.36 -11.03
CA GLN A 31 -6.03 -0.79 -10.71
C GLN A 31 -7.12 -1.87 -10.61
N ASN A 32 -7.15 -2.81 -11.55
CA ASN A 32 -8.10 -3.91 -11.58
C ASN A 32 -7.94 -4.79 -10.34
N TYR A 33 -6.71 -5.10 -9.92
CA TYR A 33 -6.48 -5.86 -8.70
C TYR A 33 -7.05 -5.17 -7.47
N ILE A 34 -6.74 -3.89 -7.28
CA ILE A 34 -7.21 -3.12 -6.10
C ILE A 34 -8.74 -2.98 -6.10
N LYS A 35 -9.37 -2.74 -7.26
CA LYS A 35 -10.83 -2.63 -7.39
C LYS A 35 -11.57 -3.92 -7.04
N ASN A 36 -10.99 -5.06 -7.39
CA ASN A 36 -11.62 -6.38 -7.25
C ASN A 36 -11.20 -7.12 -5.97
N ALA A 37 -10.37 -6.52 -5.11
CA ALA A 37 -9.96 -7.15 -3.86
C ALA A 37 -11.14 -7.27 -2.88
N GLU A 38 -11.41 -8.48 -2.38
CA GLU A 38 -12.54 -8.73 -1.47
C GLU A 38 -12.10 -8.74 0.00
N LYS A 39 -10.92 -9.33 0.27
CA LYS A 39 -10.34 -9.46 1.61
C LYS A 39 -9.23 -8.44 1.80
N ILE A 40 -9.62 -7.21 2.14
CA ILE A 40 -8.68 -6.12 2.41
C ILE A 40 -8.47 -5.97 3.92
N TYR A 41 -7.21 -5.97 4.36
CA TYR A 41 -6.85 -5.84 5.77
C TYR A 41 -5.84 -4.72 6.05
N ILE A 42 -6.00 -4.08 7.21
CA ILE A 42 -5.08 -3.09 7.74
C ILE A 42 -4.50 -3.61 9.07
N PRO A 43 -3.21 -3.99 9.13
CA PRO A 43 -2.59 -4.47 10.36
C PRO A 43 -2.39 -3.32 11.34
N ASN A 44 -3.22 -3.25 12.38
CA ASN A 44 -3.18 -2.17 13.34
C ASN A 44 -3.76 -2.58 14.70
N LYS A 45 -3.29 -1.93 15.77
CA LYS A 45 -3.80 -2.14 17.13
C LYS A 45 -5.04 -1.30 17.44
N ASN A 46 -5.23 -0.16 16.77
CA ASN A 46 -6.34 0.77 17.00
C ASN A 46 -7.18 1.04 15.73
N GLY A 47 -8.41 1.55 15.90
CA GLY A 47 -9.36 1.79 14.80
C GLY A 47 -9.12 3.06 13.97
N ILE A 48 -8.47 4.08 14.54
CA ILE A 48 -8.40 5.42 13.92
C ILE A 48 -7.87 5.40 12.48
N LYS A 49 -6.76 4.70 12.21
CA LYS A 49 -6.20 4.60 10.84
C LYS A 49 -7.14 3.90 9.87
N VAL A 50 -7.91 2.93 10.37
CA VAL A 50 -8.85 2.14 9.57
C VAL A 50 -10.01 3.02 9.12
N ASP A 51 -10.50 3.88 10.00
CA ASP A 51 -11.58 4.83 9.65
C ASP A 51 -11.14 5.82 8.57
N VAL A 52 -9.94 6.40 8.71
CA VAL A 52 -9.37 7.32 7.71
C VAL A 52 -9.15 6.62 6.38
N LEU A 53 -8.57 5.42 6.39
CA LEU A 53 -8.34 4.66 5.15
C LEU A 53 -9.64 4.27 4.47
N ASN A 54 -10.65 3.82 5.22
CA ASN A 54 -11.96 3.50 4.66
C ASN A 54 -12.69 4.73 4.11
N LYS A 55 -12.48 5.92 4.69
CA LYS A 55 -12.94 7.17 4.09
C LYS A 55 -12.31 7.36 2.71
N VAL A 56 -10.99 7.23 2.59
CA VAL A 56 -10.29 7.39 1.31
C VAL A 56 -10.75 6.33 0.30
N LEU A 57 -10.78 5.05 0.68
CA LEU A 57 -11.22 3.97 -0.22
C LEU A 57 -12.62 4.25 -0.79
N ARG A 58 -13.55 4.74 0.05
CA ARG A 58 -14.89 5.14 -0.39
C ARG A 58 -14.89 6.29 -1.39
N GLU A 59 -14.05 7.31 -1.20
CA GLU A 59 -13.91 8.43 -2.15
C GLU A 59 -13.44 7.97 -3.55
N TYR A 60 -12.78 6.81 -3.63
CA TYR A 60 -12.32 6.19 -4.88
C TYR A 60 -13.20 5.03 -5.36
N ASN A 61 -14.38 4.83 -4.74
CA ASN A 61 -15.28 3.72 -5.02
C ASN A 61 -14.59 2.33 -4.91
N LEU A 62 -13.72 2.19 -3.91
CA LEU A 62 -12.99 0.96 -3.61
C LEU A 62 -13.64 0.21 -2.44
N PRO A 63 -13.47 -1.13 -2.38
CA PRO A 63 -13.97 -1.93 -1.27
C PRO A 63 -13.38 -1.50 0.08
N SER A 64 -14.16 -1.64 1.14
CA SER A 64 -13.72 -1.27 2.49
C SER A 64 -12.76 -2.31 3.08
N ALA A 65 -11.78 -1.84 3.83
CA ALA A 65 -10.81 -2.65 4.56
C ALA A 65 -11.26 -2.95 6.00
N LYS A 66 -10.88 -4.14 6.49
CA LYS A 66 -11.10 -4.57 7.87
C LYS A 66 -9.83 -4.37 8.69
N ILE A 67 -9.99 -4.10 9.98
CA ILE A 67 -8.86 -4.12 10.90
C ILE A 67 -8.36 -5.56 11.06
N LEU A 68 -7.05 -5.76 10.95
CA LEU A 68 -6.37 -6.98 11.38
C LEU A 68 -5.67 -6.69 12.70
N GLN A 69 -6.23 -7.19 13.79
CA GLN A 69 -5.72 -6.95 15.14
C GLN A 69 -4.51 -7.83 15.43
N ILE A 70 -3.32 -7.32 15.10
CA ILE A 70 -2.05 -7.96 15.42
C ILE A 70 -1.06 -6.94 15.99
N ASN A 71 -0.18 -7.39 16.88
CA ASN A 71 0.92 -6.56 17.36
C ASN A 71 2.06 -6.56 16.33
N THR A 72 2.31 -5.39 15.74
CA THR A 72 3.33 -5.24 14.69
C THR A 72 4.52 -4.38 15.11
N ASN A 73 4.69 -4.13 16.41
CA ASN A 73 5.78 -3.29 16.91
C ASN A 73 7.17 -3.84 16.56
N GLU A 74 7.32 -5.16 16.49
CA GLU A 74 8.62 -5.78 16.20
C GLU A 74 9.12 -5.50 14.79
N ALA A 75 8.22 -5.13 13.87
CA ALA A 75 8.58 -4.63 12.55
C ALA A 75 9.45 -3.36 12.61
N ASP A 76 9.39 -2.58 13.69
CA ASP A 76 10.19 -1.36 13.84
C ASP A 76 11.69 -1.64 14.07
N SER A 77 12.09 -2.90 14.30
CA SER A 77 13.49 -3.35 14.27
C SER A 77 14.00 -3.66 12.85
N ASN A 78 13.11 -3.70 11.86
CA ASN A 78 13.44 -4.02 10.47
C ASN A 78 13.96 -2.79 9.69
N ARG A 79 14.67 -3.03 8.59
CA ARG A 79 15.18 -1.96 7.70
C ARG A 79 14.06 -1.17 7.02
N SER A 80 12.92 -1.82 6.76
CA SER A 80 11.70 -1.15 6.29
C SER A 80 10.51 -1.58 7.16
N PRO A 81 10.23 -0.83 8.24
CA PRO A 81 9.17 -1.20 9.16
C PRO A 81 7.79 -1.30 8.50
N ALA A 82 7.40 -0.34 7.65
CA ALA A 82 6.10 -0.40 6.96
C ALA A 82 5.92 -1.69 6.14
N PHE A 83 6.96 -2.10 5.40
CA PHE A 83 6.92 -3.33 4.61
C PHE A 83 6.89 -4.57 5.50
N ALA A 84 7.71 -4.61 6.55
CA ALA A 84 7.68 -5.71 7.51
C ALA A 84 6.30 -5.90 8.17
N LYS A 85 5.57 -4.81 8.47
CA LYS A 85 4.18 -4.89 8.96
C LYS A 85 3.24 -5.53 7.93
N ALA A 86 3.43 -5.26 6.64
CA ALA A 86 2.64 -5.86 5.57
C ALA A 86 2.91 -7.37 5.48
N ILE A 87 4.18 -7.79 5.50
CA ILE A 87 4.55 -9.21 5.45
C ILE A 87 4.02 -9.96 6.68
N MET A 88 4.18 -9.41 7.88
CA MET A 88 3.60 -9.99 9.10
C MET A 88 2.09 -10.21 8.99
N ALA A 89 1.36 -9.32 8.30
CA ALA A 89 -0.07 -9.44 8.09
C ALA A 89 -0.40 -10.55 7.09
N LEU A 90 0.32 -10.62 5.98
CA LEU A 90 0.16 -11.67 4.97
C LEU A 90 0.41 -13.06 5.54
N ASP A 91 1.40 -13.21 6.41
CA ASP A 91 1.77 -14.51 6.99
C ASP A 91 0.71 -15.06 7.97
N VAL A 92 -0.23 -14.23 8.44
CA VAL A 92 -1.22 -14.59 9.48
C VAL A 92 -2.66 -14.50 9.02
N CYS A 93 -2.91 -14.09 7.77
CA CYS A 93 -4.27 -14.06 7.22
C CYS A 93 -4.30 -14.32 5.71
N ASP A 94 -5.44 -14.81 5.24
CA ASP A 94 -5.72 -14.98 3.81
C ASP A 94 -6.31 -13.67 3.27
N ALA A 95 -5.43 -12.74 2.90
CA ALA A 95 -5.79 -11.42 2.38
C ALA A 95 -5.57 -11.35 0.86
N ASP A 96 -6.46 -10.65 0.16
CA ASP A 96 -6.21 -10.23 -1.22
C ASP A 96 -5.31 -8.99 -1.24
N LEU A 97 -5.52 -8.07 -0.29
CA LEU A 97 -4.82 -6.80 -0.24
C LEU A 97 -4.53 -6.40 1.21
N ILE A 98 -3.28 -6.04 1.47
CA ILE A 98 -2.84 -5.45 2.73
C ILE A 98 -2.55 -3.97 2.51
N ILE A 99 -3.11 -3.12 3.38
CA ILE A 99 -2.76 -1.70 3.45
C ILE A 99 -2.03 -1.46 4.76
N ALA A 100 -0.70 -1.36 4.70
CA ALA A 100 0.16 -1.21 5.88
C ALA A 100 0.80 0.17 5.93
N ARG A 101 0.90 0.74 7.14
CA ARG A 101 1.59 2.02 7.37
C ARG A 101 2.58 1.90 8.52
N GLY A 102 3.78 2.41 8.31
CA GLY A 102 4.83 2.44 9.32
C GLY A 102 5.90 3.47 9.00
N ARG A 103 7.05 3.34 9.67
CA ARG A 103 8.23 4.13 9.34
C ARG A 103 8.81 3.67 7.99
N LEU A 104 9.31 4.63 7.21
CA LEU A 104 9.93 4.37 5.90
C LEU A 104 11.19 3.48 6.05
N GLY A 105 12.07 3.84 6.97
CA GLY A 105 13.30 3.10 7.27
C GLY A 105 13.84 3.43 8.67
N LEU A 106 15.00 4.10 8.74
CA LEU A 106 15.63 4.50 10.01
C LEU A 106 14.75 5.44 10.85
N PRO A 107 14.93 5.50 12.18
CA PRO A 107 14.31 6.53 13.01
C PRO A 107 14.50 7.94 12.43
N GLY A 108 13.40 8.70 12.28
CA GLY A 108 13.40 10.04 11.69
C GLY A 108 13.16 10.08 10.16
N SER A 109 13.13 8.94 9.46
CA SER A 109 12.99 8.88 8.00
C SER A 109 11.59 9.22 7.45
N GLY A 110 10.65 9.64 8.29
CA GLY A 110 9.24 9.78 7.91
C GLY A 110 8.49 8.44 7.80
N SER A 111 7.31 8.49 7.18
CA SER A 111 6.39 7.37 7.07
C SER A 111 6.23 6.86 5.65
N LEU A 112 5.83 5.60 5.55
CA LEU A 112 5.51 4.90 4.32
C LEU A 112 4.19 4.16 4.52
N LEU A 113 3.26 4.36 3.58
CA LEU A 113 2.02 3.61 3.43
C LEU A 113 2.11 2.77 2.17
N LEU A 114 1.79 1.49 2.26
CA LEU A 114 1.93 0.50 1.18
C LEU A 114 0.59 -0.18 0.91
N PHE A 115 0.30 -0.39 -0.37
CA PHE A 115 -0.68 -1.35 -0.86
C PHE A 115 0.10 -2.57 -1.35
N VAL A 116 -0.16 -3.72 -0.74
CA VAL A 116 0.58 -4.96 -0.99
C VAL A 116 -0.40 -6.07 -1.31
N ASP A 117 -0.15 -6.80 -2.39
CA ASP A 117 -1.00 -7.90 -2.80
C ASP A 117 -0.80 -9.17 -1.96
N ASN A 118 -1.56 -10.22 -2.29
CA ASN A 118 -1.53 -11.49 -1.58
C ASN A 118 -0.21 -12.28 -1.67
N LYS A 119 0.76 -11.80 -2.44
CA LYS A 119 2.10 -12.39 -2.58
C LYS A 119 3.21 -11.48 -2.05
N GLY A 120 2.87 -10.39 -1.38
CA GLY A 120 3.87 -9.45 -0.88
C GLY A 120 4.42 -8.49 -1.93
N ARG A 121 3.83 -8.43 -3.14
CA ARG A 121 4.24 -7.48 -4.18
C ARG A 121 3.67 -6.10 -3.86
N ILE A 122 4.52 -5.09 -3.89
CA ILE A 122 4.09 -3.69 -3.68
C ILE A 122 3.39 -3.21 -4.95
N LEU A 123 2.14 -2.77 -4.79
CA LEU A 123 1.31 -2.24 -5.87
C LEU A 123 1.45 -0.73 -6.01
N THR A 124 1.44 -0.02 -4.89
CA THR A 124 1.64 1.43 -4.82
C THR A 124 1.99 1.86 -3.40
N CYS A 125 2.44 3.10 -3.24
CA CYS A 125 2.78 3.68 -1.95
C CYS A 125 2.58 5.18 -1.87
N GLY A 126 2.39 5.66 -0.65
CA GLY A 126 2.44 7.08 -0.29
C GLY A 126 3.43 7.30 0.85
N THR A 127 3.95 8.52 0.96
CA THR A 127 4.94 8.88 1.98
C THR A 127 4.58 10.19 2.66
N SER A 128 5.03 10.37 3.90
CA SER A 128 4.95 11.68 4.52
C SER A 128 6.24 12.01 5.29
N PRO A 129 6.57 13.32 5.44
CA PRO A 129 7.69 13.73 6.26
C PRO A 129 7.53 13.26 7.71
N SER A 130 8.64 13.20 8.45
CA SER A 130 8.59 12.94 9.88
C SER A 130 7.65 13.93 10.58
N HIS A 131 6.86 13.44 11.53
CA HIS A 131 6.01 14.27 12.39
C HIS A 131 6.82 15.38 13.09
N ALA A 132 8.10 15.12 13.39
CA ALA A 132 9.00 16.13 13.97
C ALA A 132 9.20 17.37 13.08
N ILE A 133 8.92 17.26 11.78
CA ILE A 133 9.05 18.33 10.78
C ILE A 133 7.68 18.87 10.38
N SER A 134 6.72 17.98 10.07
CA SER A 134 5.44 18.37 9.48
C SER A 134 4.40 18.82 10.49
N GLN A 135 4.48 18.34 11.75
CA GLN A 135 3.48 18.55 12.80
C GLN A 135 2.03 18.22 12.39
N LYS A 136 1.84 17.45 11.30
CA LYS A 136 0.52 17.01 10.84
C LYS A 136 -0.08 16.02 11.83
N THR A 137 -1.41 16.03 11.94
CA THR A 137 -2.12 14.97 12.67
C THR A 137 -1.87 13.62 12.02
N LEU A 138 -2.07 12.54 12.78
CA LEU A 138 -1.94 11.18 12.24
C LEU A 138 -2.95 10.97 11.11
N GLU A 139 -4.16 11.48 11.28
CA GLU A 139 -5.28 11.38 10.37
C GLU A 139 -4.98 12.09 9.04
N ASP A 140 -4.48 13.33 9.08
CA ASP A 140 -4.13 14.08 7.88
C ASP A 140 -3.01 13.40 7.09
N ALA A 141 -1.98 12.92 7.80
CA ALA A 141 -0.87 12.21 7.16
C ALA A 141 -1.32 10.91 6.49
N VAL A 142 -2.15 10.10 7.17
CA VAL A 142 -2.71 8.86 6.61
C VAL A 142 -3.60 9.16 5.40
N TYR A 143 -4.43 10.21 5.48
CA TYR A 143 -5.30 10.63 4.39
C TYR A 143 -4.49 11.01 3.14
N GLU A 144 -3.50 11.88 3.30
CA GLU A 144 -2.66 12.34 2.20
C GLU A 144 -1.85 11.20 1.57
N GLU A 145 -1.23 10.34 2.38
CA GLU A 145 -0.45 9.19 1.89
C GLU A 145 -1.32 8.23 1.08
N ALA A 146 -2.54 7.93 1.54
CA ALA A 146 -3.44 7.05 0.80
C ALA A 146 -3.91 7.67 -0.52
N ASN A 147 -4.17 8.99 -0.53
CA ASN A 147 -4.48 9.73 -1.76
C ASN A 147 -3.28 9.72 -2.72
N GLU A 148 -2.07 10.00 -2.23
CA GLU A 148 -0.84 9.95 -3.03
C GLU A 148 -0.67 8.58 -3.68
N ALA A 149 -0.83 7.51 -2.90
CA ALA A 149 -0.69 6.13 -3.37
C ALA A 149 -1.67 5.81 -4.51
N LEU A 150 -2.94 6.17 -4.37
CA LEU A 150 -3.97 5.87 -5.37
C LEU A 150 -3.84 6.76 -6.62
N GLN A 151 -3.63 8.07 -6.45
CA GLN A 151 -3.51 9.01 -7.57
C GLN A 151 -2.28 8.72 -8.45
N LYS A 152 -1.17 8.30 -7.83
CA LYS A 152 0.08 7.94 -8.52
C LYS A 152 -0.11 6.83 -9.56
N ILE A 153 -1.04 5.92 -9.33
CA ILE A 153 -1.40 4.85 -10.26
C ILE A 153 -2.71 5.14 -11.00
N GLY A 154 -3.12 6.41 -11.09
CA GLY A 154 -4.20 6.86 -11.97
C GLY A 154 -5.64 6.68 -11.47
N PHE A 155 -5.84 6.33 -10.19
CA PHE A 155 -7.19 6.40 -9.60
C PHE A 155 -7.68 7.84 -9.51
N ARG A 156 -8.97 8.05 -9.74
CA ARG A 156 -9.65 9.34 -9.63
C ARG A 156 -10.79 9.21 -8.63
N LYS A 157 -11.01 10.27 -7.83
CA LYS A 157 -12.14 10.29 -6.91
C LYS A 157 -13.43 10.31 -7.72
N GLU A 158 -14.41 9.54 -7.29
CA GLU A 158 -15.78 9.70 -7.77
C GLU A 158 -16.39 10.84 -6.95
N GLY A 159 -16.85 11.89 -7.64
CA GLY A 159 -17.41 13.10 -7.03
C GLY A 159 -18.81 12.90 -6.47
#